data_AF-R5MC77-F1
#
_entry.id   AF-R5MC77-F1
#
_cell.length_a   1.000
_cell.length_b   1.000
_cell.length_c   1.000
_cell.angle_alpha   90.00
_cell.angle_beta   90.00
_cell.angle_gamma   90.00
#
_symmetry.space_group_name_H-M   'P 1'
#
loop_
_entity.id
_entity.type
_entity.pdbx_description
1 polymer ?
#
loop_
_entity_poly.entity_id
_entity_poly.type
_entity_poly.pdbx_seq_one_letter_code
_entity_poly.pdbx_strand_id
1 'polypeptide(L)'
;MLTNIIILILIFAVMLAFFMLSPRFCHYLPQRQIFSPWNTTLIVWIIILTLYTFVHKELYAVSEQFVYGITIWVFTFTISSVLTFIIFPSYKKASWQVCEKNVDIITLITLILVPIAVYKAVQHAFMLGSPDGIFSTLREQAVNPEENQLGIVKYFVYVINTLLIVEIWRDKIRKWRLLLVIGLCFLFFIATMGKMTLFMYIFTSLYLLYEKGKISLKPIFFGSLFLIALVPLMYVLRGSSENETDAEVIGNLLIIYSVTAIIAFGQLSPCSSSQWGEVTLRFFYGILNSLGFNINTPPPIVQDFCLTPLPTNVYTVLSSYFKDFGFTGIFAFALIEGIIIGAIYKSSKTGNNLMTYLYAYIFTLLVTQFVDEQIFQGLSSIIQMVVLIFICHIKISYNKEKKA
;
A
#
# COMPACT_ATOMS: atom_id res chain seq x y z
N MET A 1 -14.01 -16.87 21.27
CA MET A 1 -13.30 -16.08 20.23
C MET A 1 -13.21 -14.59 20.52
N LEU A 2 -14.32 -13.87 20.82
CA LEU A 2 -14.25 -12.44 21.14
C LEU A 2 -13.28 -12.11 22.30
N THR A 3 -13.24 -12.94 23.34
CA THR A 3 -12.27 -12.81 24.45
C THR A 3 -10.82 -12.83 23.98
N ASN A 4 -10.47 -13.70 23.03
CA ASN A 4 -9.11 -13.77 22.48
C ASN A 4 -8.77 -12.50 21.69
N ILE A 5 -9.73 -11.94 20.96
CA ILE A 5 -9.55 -10.66 20.26
C ILE A 5 -9.29 -9.52 21.25
N ILE A 6 -10.07 -9.45 22.34
CA ILE A 6 -9.87 -8.43 23.38
C ILE A 6 -8.48 -8.57 24.03
N ILE A 7 -8.05 -9.81 24.32
CA ILE A 7 -6.71 -10.08 24.84
C ILE A 7 -5.62 -9.60 23.86
N LEU A 8 -5.76 -9.90 22.57
CA LEU A 8 -4.81 -9.43 21.56
C LEU A 8 -4.76 -7.91 21.47
N ILE A 9 -5.91 -7.22 21.52
CA ILE A 9 -5.96 -5.74 21.55
C ILE A 9 -5.16 -5.20 22.73
N LEU A 10 -5.35 -5.76 23.93
CA LEU A 10 -4.64 -5.34 25.12
C LEU A 10 -3.13 -5.59 25.01
N ILE A 11 -2.72 -6.77 24.54
CA ILE A 11 -1.31 -7.11 24.32
C ILE A 11 -0.66 -6.14 23.34
N PHE A 12 -1.29 -5.93 22.18
CA PHE A 12 -0.77 -5.02 21.16
C PHE A 12 -0.73 -3.57 21.65
N ALA A 13 -1.73 -3.13 22.43
CA ALA A 13 -1.74 -1.80 23.04
C ALA A 13 -0.61 -1.62 24.06
N VAL A 14 -0.32 -2.64 24.87
CA VAL A 14 0.83 -2.63 25.80
C VAL A 14 2.15 -2.57 25.03
N MET A 15 2.31 -3.37 23.96
CA MET A 15 3.48 -3.29 23.08
C MET A 15 3.64 -1.90 22.46
N LEU A 16 2.55 -1.33 21.95
CA LEU A 16 2.56 0.01 21.36
C LEU A 16 2.95 1.07 22.38
N ALA A 17 2.38 1.02 23.60
CA ALA A 17 2.74 1.93 24.68
C ALA A 17 4.21 1.80 25.06
N PHE A 18 4.72 0.57 25.20
CA PHE A 18 6.13 0.29 25.47
C PHE A 18 7.03 0.91 24.40
N PHE A 19 6.76 0.65 23.12
CA PHE A 19 7.55 1.21 22.04
C PHE A 19 7.44 2.73 22.00
N MET A 20 6.25 3.32 22.11
CA MET A 20 6.07 4.77 22.09
C MET A 20 6.82 5.49 23.22
N LEU A 21 6.94 4.87 24.40
CA LEU A 21 7.71 5.40 25.54
C LEU A 21 9.22 5.13 25.44
N SER A 22 9.63 4.15 24.64
CA SER A 22 11.02 3.71 24.54
C SER A 22 12.08 4.75 24.21
N PRO A 23 11.84 5.83 23.44
CA PRO A 23 12.85 6.86 23.21
C PRO A 23 13.25 7.61 24.49
N ARG A 24 12.43 7.53 25.56
CA ARG A 24 12.78 8.10 26.88
C ARG A 24 13.86 7.30 27.60
N PHE A 25 13.99 6.01 27.31
CA PHE A 25 14.92 5.11 27.99
C PHE A 25 15.91 4.39 27.06
N CYS A 26 15.68 4.42 25.74
CA CYS A 26 16.53 3.85 24.71
C CYS A 26 16.85 4.91 23.65
N HIS A 27 18.05 5.50 23.76
CA HIS A 27 18.48 6.57 22.85
C HIS A 27 18.69 6.09 21.39
N TYR A 28 18.79 4.78 21.16
CA TYR A 28 18.92 4.22 19.82
C TYR A 28 17.66 4.34 18.97
N LEU A 29 16.48 4.54 19.59
CA LEU A 29 15.20 4.64 18.90
C LEU A 29 14.84 6.08 18.56
N PRO A 30 14.16 6.33 17.42
CA PRO A 30 13.91 7.69 16.97
C PRO A 30 12.79 8.32 17.80
N GLN A 31 12.95 9.61 18.11
CA GLN A 31 11.94 10.36 18.89
C GLN A 31 10.57 10.40 18.19
N ARG A 32 10.55 10.51 16.85
CA ARG A 32 9.34 10.47 16.01
C ARG A 32 9.22 9.11 15.33
N GLN A 33 8.61 8.18 16.04
CA GLN A 33 8.49 6.77 15.66
C GLN A 33 7.04 6.28 15.54
N ILE A 34 6.04 7.14 15.63
CA ILE A 34 4.63 6.71 15.49
C ILE A 34 4.37 5.98 14.18
N PHE A 35 5.04 6.39 13.09
CA PHE A 35 5.02 5.74 11.79
C PHE A 35 6.25 4.86 11.55
N SER A 36 6.87 4.33 12.60
CA SER A 36 7.83 3.24 12.46
C SER A 36 7.12 1.95 12.01
N PRO A 37 7.84 0.98 11.44
CA PRO A 37 7.23 -0.25 10.97
C PRO A 37 6.48 -0.98 12.08
N TRP A 38 7.12 -1.14 13.24
CA TRP A 38 6.56 -1.84 14.39
C TRP A 38 5.32 -1.13 14.96
N ASN A 39 5.36 0.20 15.12
CA ASN A 39 4.21 0.94 15.64
C ASN A 39 3.06 0.98 14.63
N THR A 40 3.36 1.13 13.33
CA THR A 40 2.32 1.14 12.28
C THR A 40 1.57 -0.17 12.24
N THR A 41 2.28 -1.31 12.26
CA THR A 41 1.67 -2.65 12.32
C THR A 41 0.80 -2.81 13.57
N LEU A 42 1.29 -2.42 14.75
CA LEU A 42 0.49 -2.47 15.98
C LEU A 42 -0.77 -1.59 15.90
N ILE A 43 -0.64 -0.34 15.44
CA ILE A 43 -1.76 0.61 15.33
C ILE A 43 -2.84 0.05 14.39
N VAL A 44 -2.45 -0.43 13.20
CA VAL A 44 -3.40 -0.98 12.22
C VAL A 44 -4.17 -2.14 12.84
N TRP A 45 -3.49 -3.12 13.43
CA TRP A 45 -4.17 -4.29 13.97
C TRP A 45 -5.00 -3.97 15.21
N ILE A 46 -4.59 -3.05 16.08
CA ILE A 46 -5.43 -2.56 17.18
C ILE A 46 -6.73 -1.96 16.63
N ILE A 47 -6.65 -1.11 15.59
CA ILE A 47 -7.83 -0.47 14.99
C ILE A 47 -8.76 -1.54 14.40
N ILE A 48 -8.24 -2.45 13.56
CA ILE A 48 -9.07 -3.47 12.90
C ILE A 48 -9.73 -4.42 13.89
N LEU A 49 -8.97 -4.90 14.89
CA LEU A 49 -9.51 -5.76 15.94
C LEU A 49 -10.56 -5.03 16.80
N THR A 50 -10.33 -3.75 17.11
CA THR A 50 -11.31 -2.93 17.84
C THR A 50 -12.58 -2.73 17.02
N LEU A 51 -12.46 -2.43 15.72
CA LEU A 51 -13.62 -2.32 14.82
C LEU A 51 -14.42 -3.63 14.80
N TYR A 52 -13.75 -4.78 14.74
CA TYR A 52 -14.42 -6.08 14.82
C TYR A 52 -15.25 -6.21 16.11
N THR A 53 -14.79 -5.73 17.27
CA THR A 53 -15.58 -5.85 18.51
C THR A 53 -16.93 -5.13 18.45
N PHE A 54 -17.06 -4.08 17.63
CA PHE A 54 -18.32 -3.38 17.43
C PHE A 54 -19.28 -4.11 16.47
N VAL A 55 -18.74 -4.77 15.45
CA VAL A 55 -19.53 -5.36 14.34
C VAL A 55 -19.61 -6.89 14.37
N HIS A 56 -18.98 -7.55 15.35
CA HIS A 56 -18.87 -9.02 15.41
C HIS A 56 -20.19 -9.79 15.37
N LYS A 57 -21.31 -9.15 15.74
CA LYS A 57 -22.64 -9.78 15.72
C LYS A 57 -23.23 -9.89 14.31
N GLU A 58 -22.74 -9.07 13.38
CA GLU A 58 -23.20 -9.03 11.98
C GLU A 58 -22.35 -9.93 11.06
N LEU A 59 -21.24 -10.46 11.57
CA LEU A 59 -20.28 -11.28 10.83
C LEU A 59 -20.18 -12.68 11.42
N TYR A 60 -19.58 -13.61 10.66
CA TYR A 60 -19.17 -14.88 11.23
C TYR A 60 -18.12 -14.67 12.33
N ALA A 61 -18.05 -15.63 13.25
CA ALA A 61 -17.03 -15.63 14.29
C ALA A 61 -15.62 -15.73 13.67
N VAL A 62 -14.70 -14.92 14.18
CA VAL A 62 -13.27 -15.05 13.82
C VAL A 62 -12.77 -16.45 14.18
N SER A 63 -12.02 -17.07 13.27
CA SER A 63 -11.45 -18.39 13.49
C SER A 63 -10.20 -18.35 14.39
N GLU A 64 -9.90 -19.47 15.06
CA GLU A 64 -8.66 -19.62 15.84
C GLU A 64 -7.42 -19.48 14.95
N GLN A 65 -7.52 -19.95 13.70
CA GLN A 65 -6.49 -19.78 12.68
C GLN A 65 -6.10 -18.32 12.49
N PHE A 66 -7.07 -17.40 12.43
CA PHE A 66 -6.76 -15.97 12.35
C PHE A 66 -6.03 -15.48 13.61
N VAL A 67 -6.51 -15.85 14.80
CA VAL A 67 -5.89 -15.45 16.07
C VAL A 67 -4.43 -15.93 16.16
N TYR A 68 -4.14 -17.17 15.76
CA TYR A 68 -2.78 -17.68 15.71
C TYR A 68 -1.93 -16.99 14.64
N GLY A 69 -2.45 -16.86 13.43
CA GLY A 69 -1.76 -16.23 12.31
C GLY A 69 -1.37 -14.79 12.61
N ILE A 70 -2.31 -13.99 13.13
CA ILE A 70 -2.04 -12.59 13.44
C ILE A 70 -1.06 -12.43 14.60
N THR A 71 -1.10 -13.33 15.58
CA THR A 71 -0.13 -13.34 16.68
C THR A 71 1.27 -13.58 16.12
N ILE A 72 1.47 -14.62 15.31
CA ILE A 72 2.77 -14.92 14.69
C ILE A 72 3.27 -13.73 13.89
N TRP A 73 2.41 -13.14 13.05
CA TRP A 73 2.74 -12.00 12.22
C TRP A 73 3.19 -10.79 13.04
N VAL A 74 2.33 -10.29 13.94
CA VAL A 74 2.58 -9.05 14.66
C VAL A 74 3.80 -9.17 15.55
N PHE A 75 3.96 -10.27 16.30
CA PHE A 75 5.13 -10.46 17.15
C PHE A 75 6.42 -10.56 16.33
N THR A 76 6.44 -11.41 15.29
CA THR A 76 7.64 -11.65 14.50
C THR A 76 8.05 -10.39 13.73
N PHE A 77 7.12 -9.73 13.07
CA PHE A 77 7.37 -8.50 12.30
C PHE A 77 7.84 -7.35 13.20
N THR A 78 7.16 -7.12 14.33
CA THR A 78 7.52 -6.00 15.23
C THR A 78 8.89 -6.21 15.87
N ILE A 79 9.18 -7.42 16.37
CA ILE A 79 10.47 -7.74 16.98
C ILE A 79 11.60 -7.62 15.95
N SER A 80 11.45 -8.28 14.79
CA SER A 80 12.48 -8.27 13.76
C SER A 80 12.75 -6.87 13.19
N SER A 81 11.71 -6.05 12.99
CA SER A 81 11.88 -4.67 12.51
C SER A 81 12.55 -3.74 13.52
N VAL A 82 12.22 -3.84 14.81
CA VAL A 82 12.89 -3.08 15.87
C VAL A 82 14.34 -3.52 16.02
N LEU A 83 14.59 -4.83 16.10
CA LEU A 83 15.95 -5.36 16.23
C LEU A 83 16.81 -4.94 15.05
N THR A 84 16.27 -5.03 13.84
CA THR A 84 17.00 -4.59 12.64
C THR A 84 17.27 -3.09 12.69
N PHE A 85 16.31 -2.27 13.13
CA PHE A 85 16.56 -0.83 13.27
C PHE A 85 17.68 -0.51 14.26
N ILE A 86 17.79 -1.27 15.35
CA ILE A 86 18.83 -1.09 16.37
C ILE A 86 20.21 -1.53 15.81
N ILE A 87 20.26 -2.69 15.17
CA ILE A 87 21.52 -3.35 14.76
C ILE A 87 22.06 -2.80 13.42
N PHE A 88 21.17 -2.46 12.48
CA PHE A 88 21.57 -2.08 11.13
C PHE A 88 22.35 -0.75 11.13
N PRO A 89 23.45 -0.65 10.37
CA PRO A 89 24.32 0.52 10.42
C PRO A 89 23.59 1.80 9.98
N SER A 90 23.84 2.88 10.71
CA SER A 90 23.36 4.21 10.33
C SER A 90 23.98 4.66 9.01
N TYR A 91 23.18 5.30 8.17
CA TYR A 91 23.67 6.00 6.99
C TYR A 91 24.52 7.19 7.41
N LYS A 92 25.71 7.33 6.81
CA LYS A 92 26.70 8.37 7.16
C LYS A 92 27.05 9.30 6.00
N LYS A 93 26.53 9.05 4.80
CA LYS A 93 26.85 9.84 3.61
C LYS A 93 25.93 11.05 3.51
N ALA A 94 26.30 12.01 2.66
CA ALA A 94 25.44 13.13 2.33
C ALA A 94 24.14 12.67 1.66
N SER A 95 23.10 13.50 1.76
CA SER A 95 21.83 13.28 1.06
C SER A 95 22.02 13.39 -0.45
N TRP A 96 21.25 12.58 -1.18
CA TRP A 96 21.27 12.58 -2.62
C TRP A 96 20.60 13.84 -3.15
N GLN A 97 21.28 14.55 -4.05
CA GLN A 97 20.74 15.75 -4.67
C GLN A 97 19.76 15.37 -5.77
N VAL A 98 18.66 16.13 -5.86
CA VAL A 98 17.68 15.95 -6.94
C VAL A 98 18.28 16.44 -8.27
N CYS A 99 18.15 15.64 -9.32
CA CYS A 99 18.49 16.05 -10.67
C CYS A 99 17.30 16.77 -11.30
N GLU A 100 17.28 18.11 -11.24
CA GLU A 100 16.15 18.90 -11.77
C GLU A 100 15.82 18.59 -13.22
N LYS A 101 16.85 18.40 -14.07
CA LYS A 101 16.66 18.05 -15.48
C LYS A 101 15.81 16.78 -15.64
N ASN A 102 16.09 15.74 -14.85
CA ASN A 102 15.36 14.48 -14.95
C ASN A 102 13.92 14.66 -14.44
N VAL A 103 13.74 15.35 -13.32
CA VAL A 103 12.41 15.64 -12.78
C VAL A 103 11.57 16.46 -13.76
N ASP A 104 12.15 17.46 -14.41
CA ASP A 104 11.47 18.31 -15.40
C ASP A 104 11.10 17.52 -16.66
N ILE A 105 11.99 16.65 -17.16
CA ILE A 105 11.70 15.74 -18.28
C ILE A 105 10.55 14.79 -17.93
N ILE A 106 10.63 14.13 -16.76
CA ILE A 106 9.58 13.21 -16.31
C ILE A 106 8.25 13.95 -16.15
N THR A 107 8.28 15.15 -15.56
CA THR A 107 7.08 16.00 -15.40
C THR A 107 6.46 16.31 -16.76
N LEU A 108 7.27 16.71 -17.75
CA LEU A 108 6.80 17.00 -19.11
C LEU A 108 6.18 15.75 -19.78
N ILE A 109 6.84 14.60 -19.65
CA ILE A 109 6.33 13.33 -20.19
C ILE A 109 4.98 12.99 -19.53
N THR A 110 4.86 13.12 -18.20
CA THR A 110 3.61 12.88 -17.48
C THR A 110 2.51 13.86 -17.87
N LEU A 111 2.86 15.13 -18.09
CA LEU A 111 1.91 16.17 -18.49
C LEU A 111 1.26 15.89 -19.84
N ILE A 112 1.97 15.22 -20.75
CA ILE A 112 1.45 14.84 -22.07
C ILE A 112 0.71 13.50 -21.99
N LEU A 113 1.34 12.47 -21.42
CA LEU A 113 0.82 11.10 -21.51
C LEU A 113 -0.38 10.84 -20.58
N VAL A 114 -0.42 11.45 -19.40
CA VAL A 114 -1.52 11.22 -18.45
C VAL A 114 -2.85 11.74 -18.99
N PRO A 115 -2.98 13.00 -19.45
CA PRO A 115 -4.22 13.47 -20.05
C PRO A 115 -4.67 12.66 -21.27
N ILE A 116 -3.74 12.23 -22.13
CA ILE A 116 -4.06 11.40 -23.29
C ILE A 116 -4.63 10.04 -22.85
N ALA A 117 -4.03 9.41 -21.83
CA ALA A 117 -4.52 8.14 -21.31
C ALA A 117 -5.89 8.28 -20.62
N VAL A 118 -6.09 9.36 -19.86
CA VAL A 118 -7.38 9.67 -19.24
C VAL A 118 -8.44 9.87 -20.33
N TYR A 119 -8.12 10.64 -21.37
CA TYR A 119 -9.03 10.86 -22.50
C TYR A 119 -9.42 9.55 -23.17
N LYS A 120 -8.45 8.67 -23.48
CA LYS A 120 -8.73 7.35 -24.08
C LYS A 120 -9.59 6.47 -23.17
N ALA A 121 -9.28 6.43 -21.87
CA ALA A 121 -10.03 5.65 -20.91
C ALA A 121 -11.47 6.14 -20.78
N VAL A 122 -11.68 7.46 -20.75
CA VAL A 122 -13.01 8.09 -20.69
C VAL A 122 -13.77 7.88 -22.00
N GLN A 123 -13.13 8.09 -23.15
CA GLN A 123 -13.73 7.86 -24.46
C GLN A 123 -14.19 6.41 -24.61
N HIS A 124 -13.36 5.45 -24.21
CA HIS A 124 -13.70 4.03 -24.22
C HIS A 124 -14.87 3.71 -23.29
N ALA A 125 -14.88 4.28 -22.07
CA ALA A 125 -15.99 4.12 -21.15
C ALA A 125 -17.31 4.68 -21.71
N PHE A 126 -17.27 5.80 -22.45
CA PHE A 126 -18.44 6.33 -23.15
C PHE A 126 -18.91 5.46 -24.34
N MET A 127 -18.02 4.71 -24.97
CA MET A 127 -18.37 3.82 -26.08
C MET A 127 -19.01 2.50 -25.59
N LEU A 128 -18.59 2.01 -24.42
CA LEU A 128 -19.07 0.74 -23.84
C LEU A 128 -20.25 0.91 -22.89
N GLY A 129 -20.31 2.01 -22.15
CA GLY A 129 -21.29 2.23 -21.09
C GLY A 129 -22.36 3.27 -21.44
N SER A 130 -23.44 3.27 -20.65
CA SER A 130 -24.35 4.41 -20.59
C SER A 130 -23.69 5.59 -19.87
N PRO A 131 -24.11 6.85 -20.11
CA PRO A 131 -23.59 8.02 -19.39
C PRO A 131 -23.66 7.87 -17.86
N ASP A 132 -24.67 7.16 -17.37
CA ASP A 132 -24.91 6.93 -15.94
C ASP A 132 -23.95 5.90 -15.31
N GLY A 133 -23.37 5.00 -16.13
CA GLY A 133 -22.49 3.93 -15.70
C GLY A 133 -20.99 4.23 -15.84
N ILE A 134 -20.60 5.43 -16.28
CA ILE A 134 -19.24 5.73 -16.75
C ILE A 134 -18.15 5.37 -15.72
N PHE A 135 -18.37 5.65 -14.44
CA PHE A 135 -17.40 5.36 -13.38
C PHE A 135 -17.27 3.87 -13.07
N SER A 136 -18.34 3.09 -13.29
CA SER A 136 -18.29 1.64 -13.20
C SER A 136 -17.44 1.07 -14.33
N THR A 137 -17.72 1.48 -15.57
CA THR A 137 -16.99 1.07 -16.76
C THR A 137 -15.51 1.47 -16.68
N LEU A 138 -15.21 2.68 -16.18
CA LEU A 138 -13.83 3.12 -15.92
C LEU A 138 -13.10 2.19 -14.94
N ARG A 139 -13.82 1.67 -13.93
CA ARG A 139 -13.25 0.75 -12.95
C ARG A 139 -13.06 -0.65 -13.54
N GLU A 140 -14.05 -1.14 -14.28
CA GLU A 140 -14.04 -2.47 -14.92
C GLU A 140 -12.87 -2.61 -15.88
N GLN A 141 -12.70 -1.66 -16.81
CA GLN A 141 -11.56 -1.65 -17.74
C GLN A 141 -10.20 -1.53 -17.03
N ALA A 142 -10.14 -0.89 -15.86
CA ALA A 142 -8.90 -0.76 -15.11
C ALA A 142 -8.50 -2.08 -14.43
N VAL A 143 -9.46 -2.97 -14.15
CA VAL A 143 -9.22 -4.30 -13.54
C VAL A 143 -9.04 -5.36 -14.61
N ASN A 144 -9.90 -5.37 -15.62
CA ASN A 144 -9.92 -6.40 -16.65
C ASN A 144 -8.73 -6.19 -17.62
N PRO A 145 -7.75 -7.11 -17.68
CA PRO A 145 -6.61 -6.98 -18.58
C PRO A 145 -6.99 -6.85 -20.05
N GLU A 146 -8.09 -7.48 -20.48
CA GLU A 146 -8.55 -7.50 -21.88
C GLU A 146 -9.15 -6.16 -22.31
N GLU A 147 -9.78 -5.43 -21.39
CA GLU A 147 -10.42 -4.14 -21.65
C GLU A 147 -9.51 -2.95 -21.32
N ASN A 148 -8.32 -3.20 -20.78
CA ASN A 148 -7.46 -2.15 -20.23
C ASN A 148 -6.82 -1.26 -21.30
N GLN A 149 -7.47 -0.13 -21.57
CA GLN A 149 -6.99 0.88 -22.52
C GLN A 149 -5.81 1.74 -22.02
N LEU A 150 -5.44 1.64 -20.73
CA LEU A 150 -4.31 2.43 -20.20
C LEU A 150 -2.96 1.88 -20.66
N GLY A 151 -2.89 0.60 -21.04
CA GLY A 151 -1.66 -0.03 -21.55
C GLY A 151 -0.45 0.24 -20.64
N ILE A 152 0.63 0.79 -21.21
CA ILE A 152 1.85 1.14 -20.45
C ILE A 152 1.66 2.34 -19.52
N VAL A 153 0.65 3.19 -19.77
CA VAL A 153 0.40 4.39 -18.95
C VAL A 153 -0.14 4.01 -17.57
N LYS A 154 -0.65 2.79 -17.37
CA LYS A 154 -1.05 2.32 -16.03
C LYS A 154 0.11 2.39 -15.00
N TYR A 155 1.34 2.23 -15.46
CA TYR A 155 2.54 2.31 -14.61
C TYR A 155 2.92 3.75 -14.21
N PHE A 156 2.30 4.76 -14.85
CA PHE A 156 2.54 6.17 -14.51
C PHE A 156 2.00 6.52 -13.12
N VAL A 157 1.17 5.67 -12.53
CA VAL A 157 0.76 5.78 -11.13
C VAL A 157 1.99 5.91 -10.20
N TYR A 158 3.05 5.14 -10.44
CA TYR A 158 4.29 5.17 -9.65
C TYR A 158 5.18 6.36 -10.03
N VAL A 159 5.15 6.78 -11.30
CA VAL A 159 5.86 7.97 -11.80
C VAL A 159 5.31 9.22 -11.11
N ILE A 160 4.00 9.41 -11.14
CA ILE A 160 3.31 10.54 -10.52
C ILE A 160 3.53 10.52 -9.01
N ASN A 161 3.43 9.35 -8.36
CA ASN A 161 3.73 9.22 -6.93
C ASN A 161 5.17 9.63 -6.61
N THR A 162 6.14 9.23 -7.44
CA THR A 162 7.55 9.61 -7.26
C THR A 162 7.74 11.12 -7.42
N LEU A 163 7.11 11.75 -8.42
CA LEU A 163 7.13 13.20 -8.58
C LEU A 163 6.53 13.90 -7.36
N LEU A 164 5.41 13.40 -6.84
CA LEU A 164 4.75 13.94 -5.64
C LEU A 164 5.67 13.88 -4.43
N ILE A 165 6.29 12.72 -4.18
CA ILE A 165 7.26 12.50 -3.11
C ILE A 165 8.44 13.48 -3.21
N VAL A 166 9.03 13.61 -4.41
CA VAL A 166 10.15 14.52 -4.66
C VAL A 166 9.74 15.97 -4.40
N GLU A 167 8.59 16.42 -4.90
CA GLU A 167 8.14 17.80 -4.71
C GLU A 167 7.83 18.14 -3.25
N ILE A 168 7.23 17.22 -2.50
CA ILE A 168 6.97 17.38 -1.06
C ILE A 168 8.29 17.39 -0.27
N TRP A 169 9.26 16.55 -0.65
CA TRP A 169 10.52 16.44 0.07
C TRP A 169 11.54 17.55 -0.23
N ARG A 170 11.26 18.47 -1.14
CA ARG A 170 12.12 19.65 -1.37
C ARG A 170 12.20 20.60 -0.19
N ASP A 171 13.38 21.17 0.05
CA ASP A 171 13.56 22.23 1.05
C ASP A 171 12.74 23.47 0.69
N LYS A 172 12.78 23.86 -0.59
CA LYS A 172 11.94 24.94 -1.15
C LYS A 172 10.90 24.35 -2.10
N ILE A 173 9.65 24.34 -1.66
CA ILE A 173 8.52 23.81 -2.43
C ILE A 173 8.27 24.69 -3.66
N ARG A 174 8.28 24.07 -4.85
CA ARG A 174 7.85 24.72 -6.10
C ARG A 174 6.33 24.59 -6.22
N LYS A 175 5.61 25.54 -5.61
CA LYS A 175 4.14 25.48 -5.44
C LYS A 175 3.38 25.12 -6.73
N TRP A 176 3.71 25.75 -7.85
CA TRP A 176 3.05 25.49 -9.13
C TRP A 176 3.30 24.08 -9.68
N ARG A 177 4.52 23.55 -9.56
CA ARG A 177 4.82 22.17 -9.97
C ARG A 177 4.16 21.16 -9.03
N LEU A 178 4.15 21.44 -7.72
CA LEU A 178 3.41 20.62 -6.76
C LEU A 178 1.91 20.59 -7.07
N LEU A 179 1.28 21.74 -7.33
CA LEU A 179 -0.12 21.82 -7.73
C LEU A 179 -0.40 21.08 -9.03
N LEU A 180 0.48 21.20 -10.03
CA LEU A 180 0.40 20.44 -11.27
C LEU A 180 0.44 18.93 -11.02
N VAL A 181 1.40 18.45 -10.22
CA VAL A 181 1.51 17.03 -9.89
C VAL A 181 0.28 16.53 -9.11
N ILE A 182 -0.25 17.32 -8.18
CA ILE A 182 -1.52 16.99 -7.49
C ILE A 182 -2.68 16.89 -8.50
N GLY A 183 -2.74 17.78 -9.48
CA GLY A 183 -3.71 17.69 -10.59
C GLY A 183 -3.55 16.39 -11.39
N LEU A 184 -2.32 15.99 -11.70
CA LEU A 184 -2.03 14.72 -12.38
C LEU A 184 -2.42 13.50 -11.53
N CYS A 185 -2.19 13.53 -10.21
CA CYS A 185 -2.67 12.49 -9.29
C CYS A 185 -4.19 12.31 -9.39
N PHE A 186 -4.94 13.42 -9.38
CA PHE A 186 -6.39 13.40 -9.43
C PHE A 186 -6.92 12.91 -10.80
N LEU A 187 -6.31 13.37 -11.89
CA LEU A 187 -6.63 12.87 -13.24
C LEU A 187 -6.41 11.36 -13.36
N PHE A 188 -5.28 10.87 -12.85
CA PHE A 188 -4.98 9.43 -12.88
C PHE A 188 -5.91 8.62 -11.97
N PHE A 189 -6.32 9.19 -10.84
CA PHE A 189 -7.35 8.59 -10.00
C PHE A 189 -8.68 8.45 -10.75
N ILE A 190 -9.15 9.48 -11.47
CA ILE A 190 -10.36 9.40 -12.29
C ILE A 190 -10.25 8.27 -13.33
N ALA A 191 -9.11 8.19 -14.04
CA ALA A 191 -8.93 7.18 -15.09
C ALA A 191 -8.97 5.72 -14.58
N THR A 192 -8.67 5.49 -13.30
CA THR A 192 -8.61 4.14 -12.72
C THR A 192 -9.77 3.84 -11.77
N MET A 193 -10.41 4.89 -11.22
CA MET A 193 -11.33 4.83 -10.09
C MET A 193 -10.80 3.94 -8.95
N GLY A 194 -9.48 3.88 -8.76
CA GLY A 194 -8.81 2.96 -7.83
C GLY A 194 -8.61 3.55 -6.44
N LYS A 195 -9.23 2.94 -5.40
CA LYS A 195 -9.08 3.36 -3.99
C LYS A 195 -7.62 3.32 -3.53
N MET A 196 -6.91 2.25 -3.88
CA MET A 196 -5.50 2.05 -3.53
C MET A 196 -4.58 3.13 -4.11
N THR A 197 -4.88 3.62 -5.32
CA THR A 197 -4.15 4.72 -5.95
C THR A 197 -4.25 6.00 -5.12
N LEU A 198 -5.46 6.32 -4.65
CA LEU A 198 -5.71 7.49 -3.81
C LEU A 198 -5.02 7.35 -2.44
N PHE A 199 -5.12 6.17 -1.81
CA PHE A 199 -4.44 5.88 -0.54
C PHE A 199 -2.93 6.05 -0.66
N MET A 200 -2.34 5.56 -1.76
CA MET A 200 -0.92 5.72 -2.04
C MET A 200 -0.50 7.20 -2.09
N TYR A 201 -1.22 8.04 -2.84
CA TYR A 201 -0.87 9.47 -2.93
C TYR A 201 -1.05 10.20 -1.60
N ILE A 202 -2.10 9.87 -0.84
CA ILE A 202 -2.41 10.56 0.42
C ILE A 202 -1.48 10.10 1.55
N PHE A 203 -1.31 8.80 1.78
CA PHE A 203 -0.48 8.31 2.88
C PHE A 203 1.01 8.60 2.68
N THR A 204 1.54 8.54 1.45
CA THR A 204 2.91 8.98 1.17
C THR A 204 3.08 10.47 1.52
N SER A 205 2.15 11.32 1.09
CA SER A 205 2.19 12.76 1.32
C SER A 205 2.09 13.10 2.81
N LEU A 206 1.13 12.50 3.53
CA LEU A 206 0.94 12.72 4.97
C LEU A 206 2.16 12.26 5.76
N TYR A 207 2.75 11.10 5.43
CA TYR A 207 3.98 10.63 6.06
C TYR A 207 5.11 11.63 5.87
N LEU A 208 5.39 12.06 4.63
CA LEU A 208 6.50 12.98 4.35
C LEU A 208 6.32 14.35 5.01
N LEU A 209 5.10 14.89 4.97
CA LEU A 209 4.78 16.16 5.63
C LEU A 209 4.94 16.06 7.15
N TYR A 210 4.56 14.92 7.74
CA TYR A 210 4.77 14.67 9.16
C TYR A 210 6.26 14.59 9.45
N GLU A 211 7.03 13.78 8.73
CA GLU A 211 8.46 13.62 8.92
C GLU A 211 9.23 14.95 8.85
N LYS A 212 8.85 15.82 7.92
CA LYS A 212 9.39 17.18 7.82
C LYS A 212 8.97 18.14 8.93
N GLY A 213 8.08 17.71 9.82
CA GLY A 213 7.52 18.56 10.88
C GLY A 213 6.59 19.65 10.37
N LYS A 214 6.06 19.53 9.14
CA LYS A 214 5.13 20.50 8.55
C LYS A 214 3.70 20.30 9.02
N ILE A 215 3.33 19.08 9.39
CA ILE A 215 2.03 18.76 9.99
C ILE A 215 2.21 17.99 11.30
N SER A 216 1.24 18.15 12.19
CA SER A 216 1.07 17.31 13.37
C SER A 216 0.28 16.04 13.02
N LEU A 217 -0.12 15.26 14.03
CA LEU A 217 -0.97 14.08 13.82
C LEU A 217 -2.44 14.44 13.51
N LYS A 218 -2.88 15.67 13.85
CA LYS A 218 -4.29 16.07 13.65
C LYS A 218 -4.71 16.03 12.18
N PRO A 219 -3.97 16.63 11.23
CA PRO A 219 -4.32 16.54 9.81
C PRO A 219 -4.30 15.10 9.26
N ILE A 220 -3.47 14.23 9.83
CA ILE A 220 -3.42 12.81 9.43
C ILE A 220 -4.69 12.09 9.85
N PHE A 221 -5.13 12.33 11.08
CA PHE A 221 -6.39 11.79 11.59
C PHE A 221 -7.58 12.24 10.74
N PHE A 222 -7.72 13.54 10.48
CA PHE A 222 -8.80 14.06 9.64
C PHE A 222 -8.69 13.60 8.18
N GLY A 223 -7.48 13.51 7.63
CA GLY A 223 -7.26 12.96 6.28
C GLY A 223 -7.66 11.49 6.17
N SER A 224 -7.40 10.70 7.22
CA SER A 224 -7.82 9.29 7.28
C SER A 224 -9.34 9.17 7.38
N LEU A 225 -9.99 10.04 8.18
CA LEU A 225 -11.46 10.08 8.28
C LEU A 225 -12.10 10.49 6.94
N PHE A 226 -11.52 11.47 6.25
CA PHE A 226 -11.93 11.87 4.90
C PHE A 226 -11.82 10.70 3.90
N LEU A 227 -10.73 9.92 3.96
CA LEU A 227 -10.57 8.73 3.11
C LEU A 227 -11.64 7.66 3.35
N ILE A 228 -11.98 7.42 4.62
CA ILE A 228 -13.05 6.49 5.00
C ILE A 228 -14.40 6.98 4.43
N ALA A 229 -14.70 8.27 4.57
CA ALA A 229 -15.91 8.88 4.03
C ALA A 229 -15.98 8.87 2.49
N LEU A 230 -14.83 8.83 1.82
CA LEU A 230 -14.75 8.79 0.36
C LEU A 230 -15.10 7.41 -0.21
N VAL A 231 -14.97 6.33 0.58
CA VAL A 231 -15.28 4.96 0.14
C VAL A 231 -16.77 4.79 -0.24
N PRO A 232 -17.74 5.20 0.59
CA PRO A 232 -19.16 5.23 0.21
C PRO A 232 -19.45 6.12 -0.99
N LEU A 233 -18.81 7.31 -1.07
CA LEU A 233 -18.99 8.21 -2.21
C LEU A 233 -18.55 7.53 -3.53
N MET A 234 -17.42 6.82 -3.52
CA MET A 234 -16.97 6.05 -4.68
C MET A 234 -17.90 4.90 -5.05
N TYR A 235 -18.61 4.32 -4.08
CA TYR A 235 -19.62 3.30 -4.35
C TYR A 235 -20.83 3.92 -5.06
N VAL A 236 -21.36 5.02 -4.52
CA VAL A 236 -22.49 5.76 -5.12
C VAL A 236 -22.15 6.24 -6.53
N LEU A 237 -20.95 6.82 -6.72
CA LEU A 237 -20.50 7.28 -8.03
C LEU A 237 -20.38 6.15 -9.07
N ARG A 238 -20.22 4.90 -8.64
CA ARG A 238 -20.16 3.74 -9.56
C ARG A 238 -21.54 3.23 -9.98
N GLY A 239 -22.64 3.83 -9.50
CA GLY A 239 -23.97 3.65 -10.10
C GLY A 239 -24.51 2.23 -10.09
N SER A 240 -24.45 1.52 -8.96
CA SER A 240 -25.22 0.27 -8.80
C SER A 240 -26.72 0.59 -8.83
N SER A 241 -27.34 0.37 -9.98
CA SER A 241 -28.58 1.01 -10.44
C SER A 241 -29.90 0.49 -9.85
N GLU A 242 -29.89 -0.25 -8.73
CA GLU A 242 -31.13 -0.89 -8.25
C GLU A 242 -31.42 -0.76 -6.74
N ASN A 243 -30.47 -0.29 -5.94
CA ASN A 243 -30.66 -0.18 -4.49
C ASN A 243 -30.68 1.28 -4.03
N GLU A 244 -31.73 1.68 -3.31
CA GLU A 244 -31.71 2.93 -2.54
C GLU A 244 -30.45 2.93 -1.66
N THR A 245 -29.68 4.01 -1.73
CA THR A 245 -28.45 4.13 -0.94
C THR A 245 -28.82 4.49 0.49
N ASP A 246 -29.24 3.48 1.25
CA ASP A 246 -29.59 3.65 2.65
C ASP A 246 -28.36 3.57 3.56
N ALA A 247 -28.50 4.08 4.78
CA ALA A 247 -27.43 4.08 5.79
C ALA A 247 -26.85 2.68 6.05
N GLU A 248 -27.67 1.63 5.91
CA GLU A 248 -27.27 0.24 6.03
C GLU A 248 -26.27 -0.19 4.94
N VAL A 249 -26.50 0.20 3.68
CA VAL A 249 -25.58 -0.09 2.57
C VAL A 249 -24.21 0.55 2.81
N ILE A 250 -24.22 1.79 3.30
CA ILE A 250 -22.99 2.51 3.66
C ILE A 250 -22.26 1.81 4.81
N GLY A 251 -22.99 1.39 5.85
CA GLY A 251 -22.44 0.62 6.97
C GLY A 251 -21.79 -0.68 6.51
N ASN A 252 -22.50 -1.46 5.69
CA ASN A 252 -22.02 -2.72 5.13
C ASN A 252 -20.75 -2.55 4.31
N LEU A 253 -20.63 -1.49 3.50
CA LEU A 253 -19.41 -1.21 2.73
C LEU A 253 -18.21 -0.92 3.63
N LEU A 254 -18.41 -0.16 4.71
CA LEU A 254 -17.34 0.11 5.67
C LEU A 254 -16.90 -1.17 6.37
N ILE A 255 -17.83 -2.07 6.71
CA ILE A 255 -17.54 -3.37 7.30
C ILE A 255 -16.76 -4.26 6.32
N ILE A 256 -17.21 -4.35 5.05
CA ILE A 256 -16.55 -5.14 3.99
C ILE A 256 -15.10 -4.73 3.83
N TYR A 257 -14.82 -3.43 3.66
CA TYR A 257 -13.47 -3.00 3.34
C TYR A 257 -12.57 -2.81 4.57
N SER A 258 -13.09 -3.00 5.78
CA SER A 258 -12.30 -2.84 7.02
C SER A 258 -12.09 -4.15 7.78
N VAL A 259 -13.15 -4.96 7.92
CA VAL A 259 -13.16 -6.07 8.89
C VAL A 259 -13.30 -7.43 8.22
N THR A 260 -14.06 -7.59 7.13
CA THR A 260 -14.37 -8.93 6.58
C THR A 260 -13.14 -9.72 6.14
N ALA A 261 -12.03 -9.06 5.80
CA ALA A 261 -10.77 -9.71 5.46
C ALA A 261 -10.25 -10.66 6.55
N ILE A 262 -10.49 -10.35 7.84
CA ILE A 262 -10.07 -11.22 8.96
C ILE A 262 -10.90 -12.50 9.02
N ILE A 263 -12.17 -12.43 8.59
CA ILE A 263 -13.08 -13.58 8.51
C ILE A 263 -12.73 -14.42 7.28
N ALA A 264 -12.48 -13.77 6.14
CA ALA A 264 -12.11 -14.43 4.89
C ALA A 264 -10.81 -15.24 5.06
N PHE A 265 -9.81 -14.68 5.75
CA PHE A 265 -8.60 -15.41 6.12
C PHE A 265 -8.90 -16.71 6.90
N GLY A 266 -9.90 -16.66 7.78
CA GLY A 266 -10.27 -17.80 8.60
C GLY A 266 -10.89 -18.97 7.83
N GLN A 267 -11.29 -18.77 6.59
CA GLN A 267 -11.85 -19.80 5.70
C GLN A 267 -10.80 -20.42 4.76
N LEU A 268 -9.58 -19.87 4.75
CA LEU A 268 -8.50 -20.40 3.92
C LEU A 268 -7.98 -21.71 4.48
N SER A 269 -7.60 -22.64 3.58
CA SER A 269 -6.87 -23.85 3.94
C SER A 269 -5.36 -23.61 3.87
N PRO A 270 -4.57 -24.03 4.87
CA PRO A 270 -3.11 -23.90 4.83
C PRO A 270 -2.53 -24.75 3.69
N CYS A 271 -1.46 -24.26 3.07
CA CYS A 271 -0.74 -25.01 2.03
C CYS A 271 -1.66 -25.53 0.90
N SER A 272 -2.67 -24.75 0.54
CA SER A 272 -3.69 -25.10 -0.46
C SER A 272 -3.37 -24.62 -1.87
N SER A 273 -2.27 -23.89 -2.05
CA SER A 273 -1.78 -23.54 -3.38
C SER A 273 -1.39 -24.78 -4.18
N SER A 274 -1.73 -24.75 -5.47
CA SER A 274 -1.42 -25.84 -6.42
C SER A 274 0.07 -25.93 -6.72
N GLN A 275 0.78 -24.82 -6.56
CA GLN A 275 2.21 -24.70 -6.78
C GLN A 275 2.90 -24.10 -5.56
N TRP A 276 4.20 -24.42 -5.40
CA TRP A 276 5.00 -23.88 -4.31
C TRP A 276 5.15 -22.36 -4.43
N GLY A 277 4.66 -21.60 -3.46
CA GLY A 277 4.72 -20.14 -3.49
C GLY A 277 3.89 -19.50 -4.60
N GLU A 278 2.83 -20.16 -5.08
CA GLU A 278 2.00 -19.72 -6.19
C GLU A 278 1.54 -18.24 -6.07
N VAL A 279 1.09 -17.85 -4.87
CA VAL A 279 0.56 -16.50 -4.62
C VAL A 279 1.65 -15.55 -4.14
N THR A 280 2.48 -15.99 -3.21
CA THR A 280 3.56 -15.21 -2.57
C THR A 280 4.68 -14.88 -3.55
N LEU A 281 5.13 -15.86 -4.35
CA LEU A 281 6.24 -15.73 -5.29
C LEU A 281 5.77 -15.46 -6.72
N ARG A 282 4.51 -15.08 -6.87
CA ARG A 282 3.84 -14.70 -8.11
C ARG A 282 4.66 -13.80 -9.02
N PHE A 283 5.35 -12.81 -8.46
CA PHE A 283 6.23 -11.91 -9.21
C PHE A 283 7.32 -12.68 -9.99
N PHE A 284 7.95 -13.66 -9.36
CA PHE A 284 9.00 -14.47 -9.97
C PHE A 284 8.43 -15.41 -11.03
N TYR A 285 7.26 -16.02 -10.77
CA TYR A 285 6.55 -16.82 -11.78
C TYR A 285 6.19 -15.99 -13.02
N GLY A 286 5.73 -14.74 -12.82
CA GLY A 286 5.45 -13.82 -13.93
C GLY A 286 6.69 -13.50 -14.77
N ILE A 287 7.85 -13.32 -14.15
CA ILE A 287 9.12 -13.11 -14.87
C ILE A 287 9.48 -14.34 -15.70
N LEU A 288 9.47 -15.52 -15.08
CA LEU A 288 9.88 -16.75 -15.75
C LEU A 288 8.93 -17.09 -16.92
N ASN A 289 7.61 -16.95 -16.73
CA ASN A 289 6.65 -17.10 -17.83
C ASN A 289 6.93 -16.10 -18.97
N SER A 290 7.21 -14.83 -18.64
CA SER A 290 7.56 -13.80 -19.63
C SER A 290 8.87 -14.07 -20.38
N LEU A 291 9.79 -14.84 -19.78
CA LEU A 291 11.03 -15.30 -20.41
C LEU A 291 10.83 -16.58 -21.26
N GLY A 292 9.60 -17.08 -21.36
CA GLY A 292 9.26 -18.27 -22.15
C GLY A 292 9.47 -19.60 -21.44
N PHE A 293 9.69 -19.60 -20.12
CA PHE A 293 9.69 -20.85 -19.35
C PHE A 293 8.26 -21.39 -19.24
N ASN A 294 8.09 -22.69 -19.48
CA ASN A 294 6.79 -23.37 -19.40
C ASN A 294 6.38 -23.58 -17.93
N ILE A 295 5.82 -22.54 -17.32
CA ILE A 295 5.32 -22.53 -15.96
C ILE A 295 3.88 -22.01 -16.00
N ASN A 296 3.01 -22.56 -15.15
CA ASN A 296 1.63 -22.12 -15.10
C ASN A 296 1.54 -20.60 -14.87
N THR A 297 0.62 -19.96 -15.57
CA THR A 297 0.37 -18.53 -15.44
C THR A 297 0.08 -18.22 -13.97
N PRO A 298 0.74 -17.21 -13.38
CA PRO A 298 0.46 -16.83 -12.00
C PRO A 298 -1.02 -16.49 -11.82
N PRO A 299 -1.62 -16.80 -10.66
CA PRO A 299 -3.03 -16.53 -10.40
C PRO A 299 -3.34 -15.02 -10.55
N PRO A 300 -4.60 -14.61 -10.72
CA PRO A 300 -4.96 -13.18 -10.75
C PRO A 300 -4.55 -12.45 -9.45
N ILE A 301 -4.27 -11.13 -9.53
CA ILE A 301 -3.99 -10.32 -8.31
C ILE A 301 -5.27 -10.21 -7.48
N VAL A 302 -6.39 -10.02 -8.16
CA VAL A 302 -7.70 -9.91 -7.53
C VAL A 302 -8.11 -11.30 -7.10
N GLN A 303 -8.31 -11.47 -5.79
CA GLN A 303 -8.72 -12.75 -5.23
C GLN A 303 -10.23 -12.99 -5.46
N ASP A 304 -10.63 -14.25 -5.42
CA ASP A 304 -12.03 -14.64 -5.53
C ASP A 304 -12.84 -14.17 -4.32
N PHE A 305 -14.15 -13.98 -4.52
CA PHE A 305 -15.05 -13.62 -3.43
C PHE A 305 -15.24 -14.80 -2.46
N CYS A 306 -15.17 -14.48 -1.16
CA CYS A 306 -15.45 -15.36 -0.04
C CYS A 306 -16.70 -14.87 0.71
N LEU A 307 -17.51 -15.81 1.19
CA LEU A 307 -18.76 -15.50 1.88
C LEU A 307 -18.50 -15.17 3.35
N THR A 308 -18.68 -13.91 3.74
CA THR A 308 -18.46 -13.43 5.12
C THR A 308 -19.63 -12.56 5.62
N PRO A 309 -20.80 -13.18 5.84
CA PRO A 309 -22.17 -12.68 5.52
C PRO A 309 -22.33 -11.60 4.45
N LEU A 310 -21.46 -10.60 4.47
CA LEU A 310 -21.17 -9.65 3.43
C LEU A 310 -20.03 -10.22 2.55
N PRO A 311 -20.26 -10.57 1.27
CA PRO A 311 -19.23 -11.11 0.39
C PRO A 311 -18.02 -10.16 0.28
N THR A 312 -16.82 -10.72 0.29
CA THR A 312 -15.58 -9.95 0.23
C THR A 312 -14.52 -10.61 -0.62
N ASN A 313 -13.67 -9.83 -1.27
CA ASN A 313 -12.53 -10.30 -2.04
C ASN A 313 -11.20 -9.74 -1.51
N VAL A 314 -11.22 -9.21 -0.29
CA VAL A 314 -10.04 -8.74 0.41
C VAL A 314 -9.64 -9.78 1.46
N TYR A 315 -8.35 -10.04 1.55
CA TYR A 315 -7.79 -11.05 2.43
C TYR A 315 -6.54 -10.46 3.04
N THR A 316 -6.42 -10.47 4.37
CA THR A 316 -5.29 -9.83 5.07
C THR A 316 -3.91 -10.21 4.50
N VAL A 317 -2.87 -9.44 4.83
CA VAL A 317 -1.45 -9.73 4.50
C VAL A 317 -1.02 -11.17 4.78
N LEU A 318 -1.68 -11.85 5.74
CA LEU A 318 -1.41 -13.24 6.11
C LEU A 318 -1.78 -14.25 5.00
N SER A 319 -2.74 -13.90 4.15
CA SER A 319 -3.44 -14.83 3.25
C SER A 319 -2.51 -15.53 2.27
N SER A 320 -1.65 -14.77 1.59
CA SER A 320 -0.73 -15.29 0.57
C SER A 320 0.25 -16.28 1.19
N TYR A 321 0.86 -15.89 2.32
CA TYR A 321 1.82 -16.71 3.05
C TYR A 321 1.20 -17.99 3.61
N PHE A 322 -0.03 -17.88 4.10
CA PHE A 322 -0.76 -19.00 4.67
C PHE A 322 -1.21 -20.00 3.60
N LYS A 323 -1.71 -19.49 2.47
CA LYS A 323 -2.15 -20.34 1.35
C LYS A 323 -0.99 -21.14 0.77
N ASP A 324 0.19 -20.53 0.64
CA ASP A 324 1.35 -21.22 0.10
C ASP A 324 2.10 -22.09 1.11
N PHE A 325 2.25 -21.64 2.37
CA PHE A 325 3.19 -22.24 3.33
C PHE A 325 2.64 -22.36 4.76
N GLY A 326 1.34 -22.14 4.97
CA GLY A 326 0.70 -22.21 6.28
C GLY A 326 1.28 -21.20 7.29
N PHE A 327 1.25 -21.56 8.58
CA PHE A 327 1.79 -20.71 9.65
C PHE A 327 3.30 -20.49 9.55
N THR A 328 4.04 -21.45 9.00
CA THR A 328 5.49 -21.31 8.76
C THR A 328 5.77 -20.22 7.74
N GLY A 329 4.92 -20.08 6.72
CA GLY A 329 4.94 -18.95 5.79
C GLY A 329 4.79 -17.62 6.51
N ILE A 330 3.73 -17.48 7.31
CA ILE A 330 3.47 -16.24 8.06
C ILE A 330 4.69 -15.86 8.90
N PHE A 331 5.29 -16.79 9.63
CA PHE A 331 6.50 -16.55 10.41
C PHE A 331 7.68 -16.10 9.54
N ALA A 332 7.99 -16.86 8.48
CA ALA A 332 9.15 -16.60 7.64
C ALA A 332 9.05 -15.24 6.93
N PHE A 333 7.89 -14.91 6.36
CA PHE A 333 7.71 -13.66 5.64
C PHE A 333 7.55 -12.45 6.59
N ALA A 334 6.93 -12.62 7.76
CA ALA A 334 6.96 -11.59 8.81
C ALA A 334 8.39 -11.23 9.23
N LEU A 335 9.26 -12.24 9.35
CA LEU A 335 10.67 -12.05 9.68
C LEU A 335 11.43 -11.35 8.54
N ILE A 336 11.27 -11.82 7.31
CA ILE A 336 11.95 -11.25 6.13
C ILE A 336 11.53 -9.79 5.93
N GLU A 337 10.23 -9.51 5.93
CA GLU A 337 9.71 -8.15 5.77
C GLU A 337 10.13 -7.25 6.92
N GLY A 338 10.03 -7.73 8.16
CA GLY A 338 10.45 -6.95 9.31
C GLY A 338 11.92 -6.56 9.23
N ILE A 339 12.81 -7.46 8.80
CA ILE A 339 14.23 -7.16 8.56
C ILE A 339 14.39 -6.11 7.45
N ILE A 340 13.83 -6.36 6.27
CA ILE A 340 14.00 -5.48 5.10
C ILE A 340 13.47 -4.07 5.42
N ILE A 341 12.25 -3.97 5.95
CA ILE A 341 11.59 -2.70 6.23
C ILE A 341 12.26 -1.99 7.43
N GLY A 342 12.70 -2.74 8.45
CA GLY A 342 13.49 -2.20 9.56
C GLY A 342 14.79 -1.55 9.08
N ALA A 343 15.49 -2.18 8.15
CA ALA A 343 16.71 -1.64 7.55
C ALA A 343 16.44 -0.39 6.69
N ILE A 344 15.40 -0.41 5.85
CA ILE A 344 14.97 0.75 5.06
C ILE A 344 14.62 1.93 5.99
N TYR A 345 13.85 1.67 7.04
CA TYR A 345 13.46 2.69 8.01
C TYR A 345 14.67 3.26 8.76
N LYS A 346 15.63 2.42 9.16
CA LYS A 346 16.91 2.88 9.76
C LYS A 346 17.66 3.80 8.83
N SER A 347 17.80 3.42 7.56
CA SER A 347 18.50 4.25 6.57
C SER A 347 17.78 5.58 6.34
N SER A 348 16.44 5.56 6.26
CA SER A 348 15.61 6.77 6.17
C SER A 348 15.86 7.73 7.35
N LYS A 349 15.81 7.22 8.58
CA LYS A 349 15.96 8.02 9.80
C LYS A 349 17.37 8.53 10.06
N THR A 350 18.36 7.95 9.39
CA THR A 350 19.77 8.34 9.51
C THR A 350 20.25 9.21 8.35
N GLY A 351 19.33 9.74 7.54
CA GLY A 351 19.61 10.80 6.56
C GLY A 351 19.62 10.37 5.10
N ASN A 352 19.35 9.09 4.79
CA ASN A 352 19.22 8.65 3.41
C ASN A 352 17.84 9.02 2.84
N ASN A 353 17.78 10.12 2.10
CA ASN A 353 16.54 10.59 1.49
C ASN A 353 15.93 9.61 0.47
N LEU A 354 16.73 8.84 -0.26
CA LEU A 354 16.19 7.82 -1.17
C LEU A 354 15.40 6.76 -0.40
N MET A 355 15.91 6.34 0.76
CA MET A 355 15.22 5.39 1.62
C MET A 355 14.02 6.02 2.32
N THR A 356 14.03 7.32 2.59
CA THR A 356 12.84 8.05 3.04
C THR A 356 11.73 8.03 1.99
N TYR A 357 12.06 8.16 0.71
CA TYR A 357 11.07 8.12 -0.37
C TYR A 357 10.48 6.73 -0.55
N LEU A 358 11.35 5.71 -0.55
CA LEU A 358 10.92 4.33 -0.61
C LEU A 358 10.05 3.97 0.60
N TYR A 359 10.46 4.39 1.80
CA TYR A 359 9.70 4.14 3.01
C TYR A 359 8.34 4.85 3.00
N ALA A 360 8.23 6.06 2.45
CA ALA A 360 6.93 6.74 2.32
C ALA A 360 5.93 5.91 1.51
N TYR A 361 6.40 5.22 0.46
CA TYR A 361 5.59 4.28 -0.30
C TYR A 361 5.27 3.02 0.50
N ILE A 362 6.28 2.38 1.12
CA ILE A 362 6.10 1.19 1.96
C ILE A 362 5.14 1.46 3.13
N PHE A 363 5.16 2.66 3.70
CA PHE A 363 4.24 3.08 4.76
C PHE A 363 2.77 2.94 4.32
N THR A 364 2.46 3.23 3.06
CA THR A 364 1.11 2.97 2.53
C THR A 364 0.77 1.49 2.60
N LEU A 365 1.68 0.62 2.17
CA LEU A 365 1.49 -0.83 2.18
C LEU A 365 1.30 -1.37 3.61
N LEU A 366 2.05 -0.83 4.57
CA LEU A 366 1.89 -1.16 5.99
C LEU A 366 0.54 -0.72 6.55
N VAL A 367 0.06 0.47 6.17
CA VAL A 367 -1.26 0.96 6.59
C VAL A 367 -2.37 0.08 6.03
N THR A 368 -2.22 -0.43 4.80
CA THR A 368 -3.24 -1.23 4.10
C THR A 368 -3.06 -2.75 4.25
N GLN A 369 -2.16 -3.22 5.13
CA GLN A 369 -1.87 -4.66 5.32
C GLN A 369 -3.07 -5.49 5.78
N PHE A 370 -4.14 -4.85 6.27
CA PHE A 370 -5.38 -5.55 6.64
C PHE A 370 -6.25 -5.93 5.42
N VAL A 371 -5.96 -5.37 4.24
CA VAL A 371 -6.72 -5.57 3.00
C VAL A 371 -6.10 -6.66 2.11
N ASP A 372 -4.77 -6.67 1.97
CA ASP A 372 -4.05 -7.58 1.08
C ASP A 372 -2.56 -7.68 1.46
N GLU A 373 -1.88 -8.72 0.95
CA GLU A 373 -0.41 -8.79 0.92
C GLU A 373 0.09 -7.99 -0.28
N GLN A 374 0.84 -6.91 -0.04
CA GLN A 374 1.20 -5.94 -1.08
C GLN A 374 2.71 -5.75 -1.24
N ILE A 375 3.52 -6.42 -0.45
CA ILE A 375 4.98 -6.30 -0.47
C ILE A 375 5.54 -7.33 -1.45
N PHE A 376 5.25 -8.61 -1.27
CA PHE A 376 5.73 -9.67 -2.15
C PHE A 376 4.95 -9.72 -3.46
N GLN A 377 3.62 -9.62 -3.40
CA GLN A 377 2.81 -9.47 -4.61
C GLN A 377 3.08 -8.14 -5.34
N GLY A 378 3.49 -7.10 -4.60
CA GLY A 378 3.80 -5.77 -5.12
C GLY A 378 5.27 -5.53 -5.47
N LEU A 379 6.12 -6.57 -5.55
CA LEU A 379 7.55 -6.41 -5.86
C LEU A 379 7.82 -5.61 -7.14
N SER A 380 7.02 -5.81 -8.19
CA SER A 380 7.13 -5.02 -9.42
C SER A 380 6.94 -3.52 -9.15
N SER A 381 5.93 -3.16 -8.36
CA SER A 381 5.64 -1.79 -7.95
C SER A 381 6.78 -1.18 -7.12
N ILE A 382 7.33 -1.96 -6.17
CA ILE A 382 8.46 -1.54 -5.33
C ILE A 382 9.70 -1.30 -6.20
N ILE A 383 10.02 -2.20 -7.13
CA ILE A 383 11.15 -2.05 -8.05
C ILE A 383 10.98 -0.82 -8.93
N GLN A 384 9.78 -0.59 -9.47
CA GLN A 384 9.48 0.61 -10.25
C GLN A 384 9.69 1.88 -9.43
N MET A 385 9.18 1.93 -8.20
CA MET A 385 9.41 3.05 -7.28
C MET A 385 10.89 3.28 -7.01
N VAL A 386 11.67 2.22 -6.75
CA VAL A 386 13.12 2.30 -6.54
C VAL A 386 13.81 2.90 -7.76
N VAL A 387 13.55 2.35 -8.95
CA VAL A 387 14.16 2.83 -10.21
C VAL A 387 13.81 4.29 -10.47
N LEU A 388 12.55 4.69 -10.31
CA LEU A 388 12.11 6.07 -10.53
C LEU A 388 12.73 7.03 -9.52
N ILE A 389 12.82 6.66 -8.25
CA ILE A 389 13.52 7.42 -7.22
C ILE A 389 14.98 7.62 -7.62
N PHE A 390 15.68 6.57 -8.05
CA PHE A 390 17.08 6.67 -8.49
C PHE A 390 17.25 7.58 -9.72
N ILE A 391 16.38 7.44 -10.73
CA ILE A 391 16.41 8.29 -11.94
C ILE A 391 16.29 9.77 -11.56
N CYS A 392 15.43 10.12 -10.60
CA CYS A 392 15.29 11.51 -10.14
C CYS A 392 16.55 12.09 -9.45
N HIS A 393 17.55 11.28 -9.11
CA HIS A 393 18.74 11.71 -8.33
C HIS A 393 20.08 11.46 -9.04
N ILE A 394 20.12 10.63 -10.08
CA ILE A 394 21.35 10.36 -10.83
C ILE A 394 21.56 11.42 -11.92
N LYS A 395 22.75 12.00 -11.98
CA LYS A 395 23.19 12.80 -13.13
C LYS A 395 23.66 11.87 -14.23
N ILE A 396 22.90 11.78 -15.32
CA ILE A 396 23.35 11.05 -16.52
C ILE A 396 24.36 11.93 -17.24
N SER A 397 25.65 11.69 -17.01
CA SER A 397 26.73 12.30 -17.78
C SER A 397 27.12 11.33 -18.90
N TYR A 398 26.80 11.67 -20.15
CA TYR A 398 27.43 11.03 -21.29
C TYR A 398 28.84 11.60 -21.39
N ASN A 399 29.85 10.86 -20.90
CA ASN A 399 31.22 11.17 -21.26
C ASN A 399 31.32 10.96 -22.78
N LYS A 400 31.31 12.05 -23.55
CA LYS A 400 31.90 12.03 -24.88
C LYS A 400 33.37 11.69 -24.65
N GLU A 401 33.76 10.46 -24.96
CA GLU A 401 35.16 10.13 -25.14
C GLU A 401 35.75 11.19 -26.06
N LYS A 402 36.66 12.00 -25.51
CA LYS A 402 37.56 12.80 -26.33
C LYS A 402 38.40 11.79 -27.10
N LYS A 403 38.03 11.50 -28.35
CA LYS A 403 38.98 10.94 -29.31
C LYS A 403 40.12 11.95 -29.41
N ALA A 404 41.29 11.51 -28.94
CA ALA A 404 42.55 12.23 -29.06
C ALA A 404 42.96 12.33 -30.53
#